data_AF-A0A2S6TN02-F1
#
_entry.id   AF-A0A2S6TN02-F1
#
_cell.length_a   1.000
_cell.length_b   1.000
_cell.length_c   1.000
_cell.angle_alpha   90.00
_cell.angle_beta   90.00
_cell.angle_gamma   90.00
#
_symmetry.space_group_name_H-M   'P 1'
#
loop_
_entity.id
_entity.type
_entity.pdbx_description
1 polymer ?
#
loop_
_entity_poly.entity_id
_entity_poly.type
_entity_poly.pdbx_seq_one_letter_code
_entity_poly.pdbx_strand_id
1 'polypeptide(L)' 'MGFGGKGSGRMVGLANPLLIVPSDITSCIQEMHITLGHMLCGALEQELGLI' A
#
# COMPACT_ATOMS: atom_id res chain seq x y z
N MET A 1 -2.59 -3.35 8.26
CA MET A 1 -1.94 -3.16 6.95
C MET A 1 -1.11 -1.88 6.96
N GLY A 2 0.03 -1.85 6.28
CA GLY A 2 0.91 -0.68 6.17
C GLY A 2 1.43 -0.48 4.76
N PHE A 3 1.71 0.77 4.40
CA PHE A 3 2.23 1.19 3.10
C PHE A 3 3.54 1.95 3.35
N GLY A 4 4.65 1.45 2.82
CA GLY A 4 5.98 1.99 3.09
C GLY A 4 6.81 2.12 1.83
N GLY A 5 7.78 3.04 1.86
CA GLY A 5 8.84 3.11 0.86
C GLY A 5 10.00 2.16 1.17
N LYS A 6 11.06 2.25 0.35
CA LYS A 6 12.27 1.42 0.48
C LYS A 6 12.80 1.44 1.91
N GLY A 7 13.05 0.26 2.45
CA GLY A 7 13.54 0.06 3.80
C GLY A 7 12.47 0.07 4.90
N SER A 8 11.30 0.71 4.71
CA SER A 8 10.09 0.78 5.58
C SER A 8 10.25 0.88 7.11
N GLY A 9 11.48 1.04 7.60
CA GLY A 9 11.89 1.47 8.93
C GLY A 9 11.20 0.73 10.08
N ARG A 10 10.79 1.51 11.08
CA ARG A 10 10.16 1.00 12.31
C ARG A 10 8.81 0.32 12.09
N MET A 11 8.25 0.36 10.88
CA MET A 11 6.98 -0.28 10.57
C MET A 11 7.14 -1.78 10.32
N VAL A 12 8.37 -2.25 10.01
CA VAL A 12 8.69 -3.67 9.89
C VAL A 12 8.37 -4.37 11.21
N GLY A 13 7.49 -5.38 11.15
CA GLY A 13 7.02 -6.13 12.32
C GLY A 13 5.84 -5.50 13.07
N LEU A 14 5.46 -4.25 12.77
CA LEU A 14 4.27 -3.60 13.35
C LEU A 14 3.04 -3.72 12.45
N ALA A 15 3.23 -3.77 11.13
CA ALA A 15 2.16 -3.91 10.15
C ALA A 15 2.20 -5.27 9.45
N ASN A 16 1.05 -5.94 9.38
CA ASN A 16 0.83 -7.13 8.56
C ASN A 16 -0.53 -7.01 7.82
N PRO A 17 -0.57 -7.08 6.47
CA PRO A 17 0.56 -7.05 5.56
C PRO A 17 1.23 -5.66 5.54
N LEU A 18 2.53 -5.62 5.18
CA LEU A 18 3.30 -4.40 4.92
C LEU A 18 3.71 -4.38 3.44
N LEU A 19 3.11 -3.47 2.67
CA LEU A 19 3.45 -3.26 1.26
C LEU A 19 4.63 -2.27 1.15
N ILE A 20 5.72 -2.72 0.54
CA ILE A 20 6.95 -1.93 0.39
C ILE A 20 7.13 -1.55 -1.08
N VAL A 21 7.00 -0.26 -1.39
CA VAL A 21 7.35 0.30 -2.69
C VAL A 21 8.88 0.36 -2.79
N PRO A 22 9.52 -0.24 -3.82
CA PRO A 22 10.98 -0.31 -3.94
C PRO A 22 11.58 1.01 -4.46
N SER A 23 11.20 2.14 -3.86
CA SER A 23 11.70 3.47 -4.19
C SER A 23 12.03 4.23 -2.90
N ASP A 24 13.05 5.08 -2.97
CA ASP A 24 13.43 6.07 -1.95
C ASP A 24 12.95 7.49 -2.31
N ILE A 25 12.28 7.66 -3.44
CA ILE A 25 11.71 8.94 -3.89
C ILE A 25 10.26 9.05 -3.39
N THR A 26 10.00 9.99 -2.48
CA THR A 26 8.69 10.17 -1.83
C THR A 26 7.54 10.32 -2.83
N SER A 27 7.70 11.08 -3.92
CA SER A 27 6.64 11.25 -4.93
C SER A 27 6.27 9.92 -5.58
N CYS A 28 7.25 9.14 -6.05
CA CYS A 28 7.03 7.82 -6.62
C CYS A 28 6.40 6.85 -5.61
N ILE A 29 6.82 6.91 -4.34
CA ILE A 29 6.22 6.10 -3.26
C ILE A 29 4.73 6.44 -3.11
N GLN A 30 4.38 7.73 -3.05
CA GLN A 30 2.99 8.16 -2.85
C GLN A 30 2.11 7.89 -4.08
N GLU A 31 2.63 8.06 -5.29
CA GLU A 31 1.93 7.65 -6.52
C GLU A 31 1.55 6.17 -6.46
N MET A 32 2.50 5.31 -6.11
CA MET A 32 2.24 3.88 -5.94
C MET A 32 1.26 3.59 -4.80
N HIS A 33 1.32 4.33 -3.69
CA HIS A 33 0.35 4.18 -2.59
C HIS A 33 -1.07 4.51 -3.03
N ILE A 34 -1.27 5.56 -3.82
CA ILE A 34 -2.60 5.93 -4.37
C ILE A 34 -3.11 4.79 -5.26
N THR A 35 -2.28 4.32 -6.20
CA THR A 35 -2.63 3.22 -7.10
C THR A 35 -2.98 1.93 -6.36
N LEU A 36 -2.17 1.53 -5.37
CA LEU A 36 -2.43 0.35 -4.54
C LEU A 36 -3.68 0.52 -3.66
N GLY A 37 -3.91 1.72 -3.14
CA GLY A 37 -5.12 2.05 -2.38
C GLY A 37 -6.38 1.88 -3.23
N HIS A 38 -6.38 2.38 -4.46
CA HIS A 38 -7.49 2.19 -5.39
C HIS A 38 -7.71 0.73 -5.77
N MET A 39 -6.64 -0.05 -6.00
CA MET A 39 -6.77 -1.48 -6.23
C MET A 39 -7.38 -2.21 -5.03
N LEU A 40 -7.00 -1.84 -3.80
CA LEU A 40 -7.57 -2.41 -2.59
C LEU A 40 -9.06 -2.07 -2.48
N CYS A 41 -9.45 -0.82 -2.69
CA CYS A 41 -10.87 -0.43 -2.70
C CYS A 41 -11.66 -1.22 -3.75
N GLY A 42 -11.17 -1.29 -5.00
CA GLY A 42 -11.85 -2.01 -6.06
C GLY A 42 -11.95 -3.53 -5.83
N ALA A 43 -10.95 -4.12 -5.16
CA ALA A 43 -11.02 -5.52 -4.74
C ALA A 43 -12.05 -5.72 -3.62
N LEU A 44 -12.09 -4.82 -2.62
CA LEU A 44 -13.08 -4.87 -1.54
C LEU A 44 -14.51 -4.66 -2.06
N GLU A 45 -14.71 -3.75 -3.01
CA GLU A 45 -16.02 -3.52 -3.63
C GLU A 45 -16.53 -4.77 -4.35
N GLN A 46 -15.66 -5.47 -5.10
CA GLN A 46 -16.01 -6.75 -5.75
C GLN A 46 -16.33 -7.84 -4.73
N GLU A 47 -15.49 -8.02 -3.70
CA GLU A 47 -15.70 -9.03 -2.65
C GLU A 47 -16.97 -8.79 -1.84
N LEU A 48 -17.37 -7.53 -1.67
CA LEU A 48 -18.59 -7.15 -0.95
C LEU A 48 -19.83 -7.06 -1.85
N GLY A 49 -19.70 -7.28 -3.16
CA GLY A 49 -20.81 -7.18 -4.11
C GLY A 49 -21.38 -5.78 -4.26
N LEU A 50 -20.54 -4.75 -4.10
CA LEU A 50 -20.91 -3.34 -4.27
C LEU A 50 -20.77 -2.88 -5.73
N ILE A 51 -20.06 -3.65 -6.55
CA ILE A 51 -19.94 -3.54 -8.01
C ILE A 51 -19.97 -4.91 -8.66
#